data_AF-A0AAV1D2L9-F1
#
_entry.id   AF-A0AAV1D2L9-F1
#
_cell.length_a   1.000
_cell.length_b   1.000
_cell.length_c   1.000
_cell.angle_alpha   90.00
_cell.angle_beta   90.00
_cell.angle_gamma   90.00
#
_symmetry.space_group_name_H-M   'P 1'
#
loop_
_entity.id
_entity.type
_entity.pdbx_description
1 polymer ?
#
loop_
_entity_poly.entity_id
_entity_poly.type
_entity_poly.pdbx_seq_one_letter_code
_entity_poly.pdbx_strand_id
1 'polypeptide(L)'
;MNFLWRKNSFPHHQIQMKLSVVKWIVVIWAVFGLINNSNKVECRKPRLHSEESLPNFEYSAISCRKHSASIEDFGGVGDGKTLNTKAFQEAINNLSQYAYDGGSQLFVPAGKWLTGSFNLTSHFTLYLDKDAVLLASQDINTWPVISPLPSYGRGRDAAGGRYISLIFGTNLTDVVVTGANGTIDGQGEIWWDQFHHKKLKYTRPYLIEIMYSDNIQISNLTFLNAPTWNVHPIYSSNIIIQGITILAPIKSPNTDGINPDSCTNTRIEDVYIVSGDDCIAVKSGWDEYGIAFGMPTRQLVIRRLTCISPYSAAIALGSEMSGGIQDVRAEDIVAINTESGVRIKTAVGRGGFVKDIHVKGMNLQTMKWAFWMTGNYGSHPDPGWDPKAIPEITRINYRDVVADDVKMAARLEGISGDPFTEICMSNVTISMAQKAKKVPWTCTDIQGITSGVEPQPCSLLADQGPGMACVFPQDTLDIEKVEMQKCTYPIGN
;
A
#
# COMPACT_ATOMS: atom_id res chain seq x y z
N MET A 1 57.16 20.59 -11.70
CA MET A 1 58.12 21.70 -11.49
C MET A 1 58.22 21.95 -9.98
N ASN A 2 59.43 21.73 -9.44
CA ASN A 2 60.03 22.09 -8.14
C ASN A 2 59.26 21.86 -6.81
N PHE A 3 59.63 21.00 -5.84
CA PHE A 3 60.86 20.68 -5.06
C PHE A 3 61.03 21.43 -3.69
N LEU A 4 61.03 20.62 -2.61
CA LEU A 4 61.72 20.67 -1.29
C LEU A 4 61.48 21.85 -0.30
N TRP A 5 61.74 21.80 1.03
CA TRP A 5 62.50 20.93 1.98
C TRP A 5 62.13 21.38 3.44
N ARG A 6 62.45 20.59 4.50
CA ARG A 6 62.80 21.16 5.83
C ARG A 6 62.34 20.48 7.14
N LYS A 7 63.17 19.60 7.71
CA LYS A 7 63.12 18.97 9.06
C LYS A 7 63.45 19.93 10.23
N ASN A 8 63.10 19.54 11.48
CA ASN A 8 63.96 19.41 12.70
C ASN A 8 63.09 19.33 13.99
N SER A 9 63.00 18.23 14.76
CA SER A 9 63.90 17.64 15.80
C SER A 9 63.88 18.28 17.21
N PHE A 10 63.25 17.57 18.17
CA PHE A 10 63.57 17.26 19.61
C PHE A 10 64.62 18.09 20.41
N PRO A 11 64.50 18.24 21.77
CA PRO A 11 64.75 17.12 22.71
C PRO A 11 64.01 17.08 24.08
N HIS A 12 64.23 15.91 24.70
CA HIS A 12 63.93 15.38 26.04
C HIS A 12 64.18 16.28 27.27
N HIS A 13 63.43 16.02 28.35
CA HIS A 13 64.00 15.73 29.69
C HIS A 13 63.10 14.80 30.52
N GLN A 14 63.70 13.71 31.05
CA GLN A 14 63.21 12.83 32.11
C GLN A 14 63.77 13.29 33.46
N ILE A 15 63.00 13.20 34.56
CA ILE A 15 63.42 12.85 35.95
C ILE A 15 62.15 12.30 36.67
N GLN A 16 61.94 10.99 36.89
CA GLN A 16 62.42 10.06 37.94
C GLN A 16 61.95 10.28 39.41
N MET A 17 61.21 9.26 39.91
CA MET A 17 61.21 8.66 41.27
C MET A 17 60.62 9.50 42.44
N LYS A 18 59.71 9.02 43.32
CA LYS A 18 59.78 7.82 44.20
C LYS A 18 58.47 7.65 45.01
N LEU A 19 58.21 6.40 45.44
CA LEU A 19 57.16 5.97 46.39
C LEU A 19 57.41 6.46 47.84
N SER A 20 56.33 6.65 48.61
CA SER A 20 56.30 6.42 50.06
C SER A 20 54.85 6.24 50.56
N VAL A 21 54.66 5.22 51.41
CA VAL A 21 53.41 4.76 52.03
C VAL A 21 53.31 5.31 53.46
N VAL A 22 52.17 5.87 53.88
CA VAL A 22 51.73 5.91 55.30
C VAL A 22 50.20 5.86 55.38
N LYS A 23 49.67 4.96 56.22
CA LYS A 23 48.26 4.85 56.66
C LYS A 23 48.03 5.72 57.90
N TRP A 24 46.85 6.34 58.03
CA TRP A 24 45.83 6.17 59.09
C TRP A 24 44.97 7.43 59.31
N ILE A 25 43.73 7.16 59.75
CA ILE A 25 42.73 7.98 60.46
C ILE A 25 41.52 8.47 59.64
N VAL A 26 40.38 7.98 60.13
CA VAL A 26 38.97 8.18 59.77
C VAL A 26 38.50 9.57 60.22
N VAL A 27 37.82 10.32 59.33
CA VAL A 27 36.76 11.27 59.71
C VAL A 27 35.67 11.25 58.63
N ILE A 28 34.47 10.86 59.04
CA ILE A 28 33.20 10.95 58.31
C ILE A 28 32.78 12.42 58.27
N TRP A 29 32.42 12.99 57.12
CA TRP A 29 31.30 13.94 56.96
C TRP A 29 30.88 13.98 55.48
N ALA A 30 29.57 13.87 55.27
CA ALA A 30 28.88 13.75 53.99
C ALA A 30 28.73 15.10 53.26
N VAL A 31 28.90 15.12 51.94
CA VAL A 31 28.06 15.88 50.97
C VAL A 31 28.19 15.18 49.61
N PHE A 32 27.13 14.48 49.16
CA PHE A 32 26.99 14.04 47.78
C PHE A 32 26.06 15.01 47.04
N GLY A 33 26.55 15.58 45.96
CA GLY A 33 25.75 16.38 45.03
C GLY A 33 26.59 16.86 43.86
N LEU A 34 26.48 16.18 42.72
CA LEU A 34 26.06 16.75 41.43
C LEU A 34 26.39 15.79 40.26
N ILE A 35 25.31 15.18 39.76
CA ILE A 35 24.87 15.07 38.36
C ILE A 35 25.92 14.59 37.33
N ASN A 36 25.73 13.37 36.86
CA ASN A 36 26.03 12.97 35.49
C ASN A 36 24.80 12.23 34.95
N ASN A 37 24.03 12.86 34.06
CA ASN A 37 22.79 12.32 33.52
C ASN A 37 23.02 11.94 32.06
N SER A 38 23.30 10.67 31.81
CA SER A 38 23.20 10.04 30.49
C SER A 38 22.23 8.87 30.64
N ASN A 39 20.94 9.13 30.39
CA ASN A 39 19.92 8.10 30.34
C ASN A 39 20.11 7.27 29.07
N LYS A 40 20.88 6.18 29.18
CA LYS A 40 20.75 5.03 28.28
C LYS A 40 19.59 4.20 28.80
N VAL A 41 18.52 4.10 28.02
CA VAL A 41 17.45 3.12 28.26
C VAL A 41 18.04 1.75 27.94
N GLU A 42 18.28 0.95 28.97
CA GLU A 42 18.85 -0.39 28.87
C GLU A 42 17.71 -1.41 28.86
N CYS A 43 17.65 -2.22 27.79
CA CYS A 43 16.72 -3.35 27.70
C CYS A 43 16.92 -4.31 28.88
N ARG A 44 15.87 -4.57 29.66
CA ARG A 44 15.92 -5.41 30.86
C ARG A 44 16.35 -6.85 30.51
N LYS A 45 17.38 -7.36 31.20
CA LYS A 45 17.64 -8.81 31.33
C LYS A 45 16.76 -9.40 32.44
N PRO A 46 16.15 -10.59 32.26
CA PRO A 46 15.26 -11.15 33.27
C PRO A 46 16.06 -11.71 34.46
N ARG A 47 15.57 -11.42 35.68
CA ARG A 47 15.94 -12.16 36.90
C ARG A 47 14.98 -13.33 37.06
N LEU A 48 15.52 -14.53 37.30
CA LEU A 48 14.75 -15.74 37.61
C LEU A 48 13.90 -15.52 38.87
N HIS A 49 12.58 -15.50 38.72
CA HIS A 49 11.60 -15.94 39.73
C HIS A 49 10.29 -16.33 39.01
N SER A 50 9.83 -17.56 39.30
CA SER A 50 8.54 -18.23 39.00
C SER A 50 7.60 -17.63 37.95
N GLU A 51 7.36 -18.43 36.90
CA GLU A 51 6.40 -18.26 35.80
C GLU A 51 4.94 -18.07 36.29
N GLU A 52 4.48 -16.82 36.36
CA GLU A 52 3.13 -16.49 35.95
C GLU A 52 3.24 -15.95 34.51
N SER A 53 2.64 -16.67 33.56
CA SER A 53 2.65 -16.26 32.15
C SER A 53 1.97 -14.90 32.03
N LEU A 54 2.75 -13.86 31.72
CA LEU A 54 2.23 -12.57 31.26
C LEU A 54 1.22 -12.85 30.14
N PRO A 55 0.08 -12.12 30.06
CA PRO A 55 -0.85 -12.30 28.97
C PRO A 55 -0.12 -11.98 27.67
N ASN A 56 0.21 -13.01 26.89
CA ASN A 56 0.81 -12.87 25.58
C ASN A 56 -0.32 -12.90 24.56
N PHE A 57 -0.38 -11.92 23.67
CA PHE A 57 -1.26 -12.04 22.50
C PHE A 57 -0.49 -12.64 21.33
N GLU A 58 -1.15 -13.54 20.60
CA GLU A 58 -0.63 -14.15 19.38
C GLU A 58 -1.08 -13.35 18.16
N TYR A 59 -0.21 -13.22 17.16
CA TYR A 59 -0.54 -12.64 15.86
C TYR A 59 0.26 -13.33 14.75
N SER A 60 -0.27 -13.32 13.53
CA SER A 60 0.42 -13.89 12.36
C SER A 60 1.32 -12.85 11.70
N ALA A 61 2.59 -13.18 11.46
CA ALA A 61 3.50 -12.34 10.70
C ALA A 61 4.52 -13.11 9.86
N ILE A 62 5.01 -12.52 8.77
CA ILE A 62 6.09 -13.08 7.93
C ILE A 62 7.39 -13.29 8.72
N SER A 63 7.61 -12.47 9.77
CA SER A 63 8.76 -12.54 10.66
C SER A 63 8.36 -12.14 12.08
N CYS A 64 8.70 -12.96 13.07
CA CYS A 64 8.57 -12.57 14.47
C CYS A 64 9.71 -11.65 14.92
N ARG A 65 9.43 -10.74 15.85
CA ARG A 65 10.40 -9.78 16.37
C ARG A 65 10.94 -10.22 17.72
N LYS A 66 12.26 -10.13 17.89
CA LYS A 66 12.92 -10.46 19.17
C LYS A 66 12.78 -9.34 20.20
N HIS A 67 12.78 -8.09 19.73
CA HIS A 67 12.72 -6.90 20.58
C HIS A 67 11.37 -6.22 20.46
N SER A 68 10.93 -5.56 21.52
CA SER A 68 9.63 -4.91 21.53
C SER A 68 9.58 -3.73 22.51
N ALA A 69 8.80 -2.71 22.19
CA ALA A 69 8.50 -1.59 23.09
C ALA A 69 7.09 -1.03 22.83
N SER A 70 6.51 -0.36 23.82
CA SER A 70 5.27 0.41 23.66
C SER A 70 5.59 1.83 23.20
N ILE A 71 4.71 2.46 22.43
CA ILE A 71 4.82 3.88 22.10
C ILE A 71 4.81 4.79 23.36
N GLU A 72 4.20 4.31 24.46
CA GLU A 72 4.18 5.01 25.76
C GLU A 72 5.57 5.12 26.39
N ASP A 73 6.47 4.16 26.11
CA ASP A 73 7.86 4.17 26.59
C ASP A 73 8.65 5.36 26.01
N PHE A 74 8.15 5.94 24.92
CA PHE A 74 8.73 7.09 24.22
C PHE A 74 7.90 8.37 24.45
N GLY A 75 7.08 8.40 25.50
CA GLY A 75 6.28 9.56 25.88
C GLY A 75 5.03 9.77 25.01
N GLY A 76 4.61 8.75 24.26
CA GLY A 76 3.33 8.78 23.55
C GLY A 76 2.15 8.89 24.52
N VAL A 77 1.11 9.63 24.14
CA VAL A 77 -0.13 9.82 24.90
C VAL A 77 -1.34 9.57 24.00
N GLY A 78 -2.14 8.56 24.34
CA GLY A 78 -3.32 8.09 23.59
C GLY A 78 -4.62 8.87 23.84
N ASP A 79 -4.55 10.20 24.05
CA ASP A 79 -5.70 11.06 24.42
C ASP A 79 -6.48 11.67 23.23
N GLY A 80 -6.00 11.43 22.00
CA GLY A 80 -6.53 11.97 20.75
C GLY A 80 -6.21 13.45 20.50
N LYS A 81 -5.36 14.07 21.32
CA LYS A 81 -5.04 15.50 21.27
C LYS A 81 -3.54 15.77 21.24
N THR A 82 -2.77 14.99 21.98
CA THR A 82 -1.31 15.09 22.05
C THR A 82 -0.72 14.65 20.72
N LEU A 83 0.11 15.51 20.12
CA LEU A 83 0.79 15.19 18.86
C LEU A 83 1.98 14.25 19.12
N ASN A 84 1.80 12.97 18.79
CA ASN A 84 2.72 11.87 19.05
C ASN A 84 3.81 11.70 17.99
N THR A 85 3.92 12.59 17.00
CA THR A 85 4.89 12.45 15.90
C THR A 85 6.33 12.25 16.40
N LYS A 86 6.72 12.96 17.47
CA LYS A 86 8.05 12.80 18.07
C LYS A 86 8.21 11.45 18.77
N ALA A 87 7.19 10.99 19.49
CA ALA A 87 7.21 9.67 20.14
C ALA A 87 7.39 8.56 19.10
N PHE A 88 6.68 8.61 17.96
CA PHE A 88 6.87 7.66 16.86
C PHE A 88 8.28 7.71 16.29
N GLN A 89 8.81 8.92 16.02
CA GLN A 89 10.17 9.08 15.50
C GLN A 89 11.24 8.55 16.48
N GLU A 90 11.12 8.86 17.77
CA GLU A 90 12.04 8.38 18.81
C GLU A 90 11.96 6.87 18.99
N ALA A 91 10.75 6.31 19.01
CA ALA A 91 10.53 4.87 19.09
C ALA A 91 11.19 4.14 17.90
N ILE A 92 10.92 4.58 16.67
CA ILE A 92 11.47 3.94 15.47
C ILE A 92 12.98 4.08 15.41
N ASN A 93 13.53 5.27 15.73
CA ASN A 93 14.97 5.48 15.79
C ASN A 93 15.63 4.54 16.81
N ASN A 94 15.08 4.42 18.02
CA ASN A 94 15.60 3.53 19.05
C ASN A 94 15.51 2.06 18.63
N LEU A 95 14.36 1.64 18.11
CA LEU A 95 14.10 0.25 17.78
C LEU A 95 14.87 -0.22 16.52
N SER A 96 15.17 0.69 15.59
CA SER A 96 15.96 0.40 14.38
C SER A 96 17.33 -0.23 14.68
N GLN A 97 17.91 0.05 15.84
CA GLN A 97 19.20 -0.52 16.23
C GLN A 97 19.15 -2.04 16.42
N TYR A 98 17.96 -2.63 16.55
CA TYR A 98 17.78 -4.07 16.73
C TYR A 98 17.56 -4.83 15.42
N ALA A 99 17.64 -4.15 14.27
CA ALA A 99 17.47 -4.76 12.95
C ALA A 99 18.35 -6.01 12.73
N TYR A 100 19.61 -5.98 13.17
CA TYR A 100 20.55 -7.10 13.03
C TYR A 100 20.38 -8.21 14.07
N ASP A 101 19.52 -8.02 15.08
CA ASP A 101 19.28 -8.97 16.17
C ASP A 101 17.80 -9.39 16.22
N GLY A 102 17.27 -9.84 15.07
CA GLY A 102 15.90 -10.36 14.96
C GLY A 102 14.82 -9.28 14.88
N GLY A 103 15.19 -8.01 14.69
CA GLY A 103 14.26 -6.92 14.49
C GLY A 103 13.44 -6.55 15.71
N SER A 104 12.54 -5.59 15.53
CA SER A 104 11.82 -4.95 16.62
C SER A 104 10.34 -4.69 16.32
N GLN A 105 9.50 -4.80 17.34
CA GLN A 105 8.08 -4.45 17.30
C GLN A 105 7.82 -3.16 18.09
N LEU A 106 7.12 -2.21 17.49
CA LEU A 106 6.49 -1.09 18.17
C LEU A 106 5.00 -1.39 18.38
N PHE A 107 4.61 -1.50 19.63
CA PHE A 107 3.22 -1.72 20.04
C PHE A 107 2.53 -0.37 20.33
N VAL A 108 1.34 -0.20 19.76
CA VAL A 108 0.45 0.94 19.99
C VAL A 108 -0.78 0.43 20.76
N PRO A 109 -0.90 0.73 22.07
CA PRO A 109 -2.00 0.26 22.89
C PRO A 109 -3.33 0.94 22.55
N ALA A 110 -4.41 0.42 23.14
CA ALA A 110 -5.72 1.05 23.14
C ALA A 110 -5.63 2.56 23.46
N GLY A 111 -6.27 3.39 22.65
CA GLY A 111 -6.18 4.84 22.77
C GLY A 111 -6.26 5.55 21.42
N LYS A 112 -6.31 6.87 21.44
CA LYS A 112 -6.33 7.72 20.24
C LYS A 112 -4.99 8.44 20.11
N TRP A 113 -4.23 8.16 19.06
CA TRP A 113 -2.85 8.60 18.90
C TRP A 113 -2.77 9.59 17.74
N LEU A 114 -2.95 10.88 18.05
CA LEU A 114 -2.81 11.95 17.04
C LEU A 114 -1.35 12.03 16.59
N THR A 115 -1.08 11.98 15.29
CA THR A 115 0.28 12.07 14.74
C THR A 115 0.30 12.70 13.36
N GLY A 116 1.38 13.41 13.05
CA GLY A 116 1.75 13.72 11.67
C GLY A 116 2.47 12.52 11.03
N SER A 117 3.07 12.76 9.87
CA SER A 117 3.80 11.71 9.15
C SER A 117 5.02 11.19 9.90
N PHE A 118 5.25 9.88 9.82
CA PHE A 118 6.45 9.23 10.34
C PHE A 118 6.93 8.12 9.40
N ASN A 119 8.22 7.81 9.48
CA ASN A 119 8.87 6.86 8.59
C ASN A 119 9.17 5.55 9.31
N LEU A 120 8.83 4.42 8.70
CA LEU A 120 9.20 3.08 9.15
C LEU A 120 10.67 2.75 8.84
N THR A 121 11.16 1.64 9.41
CA THR A 121 12.50 1.08 9.19
C THR A 121 12.43 -0.41 8.84
N SER A 122 13.55 -1.02 8.44
CA SER A 122 13.63 -2.45 8.10
C SER A 122 13.59 -3.34 9.34
N HIS A 123 13.21 -4.61 9.15
CA HIS A 123 13.08 -5.61 10.23
C HIS A 123 12.19 -5.13 11.37
N PHE A 124 11.07 -4.51 11.00
CA PHE A 124 10.22 -3.76 11.92
C PHE A 124 8.78 -4.26 11.86
N THR A 125 8.12 -4.27 13.01
CA THR A 125 6.67 -4.50 13.12
C THR A 125 6.01 -3.30 13.79
N LEU A 126 5.10 -2.61 13.11
CA LEU A 126 4.14 -1.70 13.73
C LEU A 126 2.88 -2.50 14.07
N TYR A 127 2.53 -2.58 15.35
CA TYR A 127 1.38 -3.33 15.84
C TYR A 127 0.36 -2.42 16.50
N LEU A 128 -0.89 -2.41 16.02
CA LEU A 128 -1.99 -1.64 16.62
C LEU A 128 -2.94 -2.58 17.37
N ASP A 129 -3.17 -2.29 18.65
CA ASP A 129 -4.16 -3.00 19.46
C ASP A 129 -5.61 -2.76 18.96
N LYS A 130 -6.55 -3.60 19.39
CA LYS A 130 -7.96 -3.62 18.91
C LYS A 130 -8.71 -2.29 19.09
N ASP A 131 -8.33 -1.51 20.09
CA ASP A 131 -8.92 -0.19 20.38
C ASP A 131 -7.92 0.96 20.14
N ALA A 132 -6.79 0.67 19.49
CA ALA A 132 -5.83 1.70 19.07
C ALA A 132 -6.34 2.40 17.80
N VAL A 133 -6.37 3.73 17.83
CA VAL A 133 -6.73 4.57 16.69
C VAL A 133 -5.59 5.55 16.41
N LEU A 134 -4.83 5.32 15.34
CA LEU A 134 -3.91 6.33 14.82
C LEU A 134 -4.72 7.42 14.12
N LEU A 135 -4.66 8.65 14.61
CA LEU A 135 -5.36 9.80 14.03
C LEU A 135 -4.37 10.66 13.25
N ALA A 136 -4.59 10.80 11.95
CA ALA A 136 -3.77 11.65 11.11
C ALA A 136 -4.00 13.13 11.42
N SER A 137 -2.95 13.89 11.67
CA SER A 137 -3.04 15.32 11.98
C SER A 137 -3.71 16.10 10.85
N GLN A 138 -4.66 16.97 11.21
CA GLN A 138 -5.30 17.90 10.27
C GLN A 138 -4.45 19.16 10.02
N ASP A 139 -3.36 19.36 10.78
CA ASP A 139 -2.40 20.44 10.51
C ASP A 139 -1.49 20.05 9.34
N ILE A 140 -1.70 20.72 8.20
CA ILE A 140 -0.94 20.53 6.96
C ILE A 140 0.57 20.63 7.17
N ASN A 141 1.05 21.42 8.14
CA ASN A 141 2.48 21.58 8.42
C ASN A 141 3.13 20.33 8.99
N THR A 142 2.34 19.37 9.46
CA THR A 142 2.81 18.07 9.97
C THR A 142 3.04 17.03 8.85
N TRP A 143 2.84 17.43 7.59
CA TRP A 143 3.04 16.63 6.40
C TRP A 143 4.14 17.27 5.55
N PRO A 144 5.40 16.82 5.68
CA PRO A 144 6.48 17.30 4.82
C PRO A 144 6.18 17.12 3.33
N VAL A 145 6.64 18.06 2.50
CA VAL A 145 6.51 17.96 1.04
C VAL A 145 7.73 17.25 0.47
N ILE A 146 7.50 16.22 -0.33
CA ILE A 146 8.52 15.44 -1.03
C ILE A 146 8.32 15.50 -2.54
N SER A 147 9.33 15.04 -3.29
CA SER A 147 9.27 14.99 -4.74
C SER A 147 8.12 14.09 -5.22
N PRO A 148 7.56 14.37 -6.41
CA PRO A 148 6.67 13.44 -7.10
C PRO A 148 7.28 12.05 -7.26
N LEU A 149 6.41 11.08 -7.52
CA LEU A 149 6.84 9.76 -7.93
C LEU A 149 7.60 9.87 -9.27
N PRO A 150 8.78 9.26 -9.39
CA PRO A 150 9.58 9.37 -10.61
C PRO A 150 8.85 8.81 -11.83
N SER A 151 8.03 7.77 -11.67
CA SER A 151 7.23 7.21 -12.77
C SER A 151 5.99 8.04 -13.14
N TYR A 152 5.73 9.17 -12.47
CA TYR A 152 4.58 10.05 -12.73
C TYR A 152 4.98 11.45 -13.25
N GLY A 153 6.24 11.85 -13.05
CA GLY A 153 6.77 13.17 -13.43
C GLY A 153 6.25 14.36 -12.62
N ARG A 154 5.04 14.28 -12.08
CA ARG A 154 4.36 15.34 -11.31
C ARG A 154 3.42 14.78 -10.24
N GLY A 155 2.96 15.65 -9.35
CA GLY A 155 1.87 15.33 -8.44
C GLY A 155 0.54 15.03 -9.15
N ARG A 156 -0.25 14.12 -8.56
CA ARG A 156 -1.51 13.61 -9.10
C ARG A 156 -2.68 14.58 -8.98
N ASP A 157 -2.78 15.31 -7.87
CA ASP A 157 -3.87 16.28 -7.64
C ASP A 157 -3.46 17.71 -8.00
N ALA A 158 -2.18 18.04 -7.84
CA ALA A 158 -1.64 19.37 -8.06
C ALA A 158 -0.25 19.29 -8.69
N ALA A 159 0.12 20.32 -9.46
CA ALA A 159 1.46 20.43 -10.01
C ALA A 159 2.50 20.65 -8.88
N GLY A 160 3.73 20.19 -9.09
CA GLY A 160 4.79 20.24 -8.08
C GLY A 160 4.83 18.98 -7.21
N GLY A 161 5.30 19.13 -5.97
CA GLY A 161 5.50 18.03 -5.03
C GLY A 161 4.22 17.40 -4.47
N ARG A 162 4.41 16.47 -3.53
CA ARG A 162 3.34 15.78 -2.80
C ARG A 162 3.60 15.83 -1.31
N TYR A 163 2.56 15.89 -0.51
CA TYR A 163 2.68 15.64 0.92
C TYR A 163 3.07 14.17 1.13
N ILE A 164 4.04 13.91 2.00
CA ILE A 164 4.45 12.56 2.38
C ILE A 164 3.28 11.83 3.05
N SER A 165 3.20 10.51 2.91
CA SER A 165 2.14 9.68 3.50
C SER A 165 2.16 9.70 5.03
N LEU A 166 1.07 9.32 5.69
CA LEU A 166 1.00 9.29 7.16
C LEU A 166 2.01 8.28 7.71
N ILE A 167 1.94 7.06 7.19
CA ILE A 167 2.91 6.00 7.42
C ILE A 167 3.71 5.85 6.13
N PHE A 168 4.98 6.24 6.17
CA PHE A 168 5.85 6.20 5.01
C PHE A 168 7.02 5.23 5.21
N GLY A 169 7.52 4.64 4.15
CA GLY A 169 8.74 3.83 4.19
C GLY A 169 9.40 3.79 2.82
N THR A 170 10.73 3.80 2.76
CA THR A 170 11.43 3.60 1.49
C THR A 170 12.72 2.83 1.67
N ASN A 171 13.06 1.96 0.71
CA ASN A 171 14.25 1.10 0.77
C ASN A 171 14.24 0.19 2.00
N LEU A 172 13.08 -0.39 2.30
CA LEU A 172 12.90 -1.24 3.48
C LEU A 172 12.94 -2.72 3.09
N THR A 173 13.33 -3.55 4.05
CA THR A 173 13.20 -5.00 3.95
C THR A 173 12.52 -5.53 5.21
N ASP A 174 11.62 -6.49 5.05
CA ASP A 174 10.99 -7.20 6.16
C ASP A 174 10.23 -6.23 7.09
N VAL A 175 9.10 -5.71 6.58
CA VAL A 175 8.26 -4.72 7.27
C VAL A 175 6.86 -5.30 7.46
N VAL A 176 6.38 -5.25 8.71
CA VAL A 176 5.05 -5.71 9.08
C VAL A 176 4.27 -4.54 9.67
N VAL A 177 3.09 -4.27 9.13
CA VAL A 177 2.11 -3.33 9.69
C VAL A 177 0.85 -4.12 9.97
N THR A 178 0.61 -4.44 11.23
CA THR A 178 -0.44 -5.38 11.63
C THR A 178 -1.12 -4.97 12.93
N GLY A 179 -2.08 -5.75 13.40
CA GLY A 179 -2.77 -5.46 14.65
C GLY A 179 -3.86 -6.46 15.01
N ALA A 180 -4.56 -6.14 16.08
CA ALA A 180 -5.79 -6.82 16.48
C ALA A 180 -7.03 -6.10 15.92
N ASN A 181 -7.00 -5.73 14.64
CA ASN A 181 -7.97 -4.84 13.99
C ASN A 181 -7.95 -3.39 14.50
N GLY A 182 -6.77 -2.89 14.90
CA GLY A 182 -6.58 -1.47 15.19
C GLY A 182 -6.84 -0.58 13.97
N THR A 183 -7.09 0.71 14.22
CA THR A 183 -7.58 1.66 13.22
C THR A 183 -6.53 2.70 12.83
N ILE A 184 -6.43 3.00 11.54
CA ILE A 184 -5.67 4.12 10.98
C ILE A 184 -6.67 5.07 10.31
N ASP A 185 -6.95 6.21 10.94
CA ASP A 185 -7.91 7.21 10.44
C ASP A 185 -7.18 8.43 9.87
N GLY A 186 -7.36 8.64 8.57
CA GLY A 186 -6.75 9.71 7.80
C GLY A 186 -7.34 11.09 8.03
N GLN A 187 -8.49 11.19 8.70
CA GLN A 187 -9.23 12.44 8.91
C GLN A 187 -9.33 13.29 7.63
N GLY A 188 -9.65 12.63 6.50
CA GLY A 188 -9.50 13.14 5.14
C GLY A 188 -10.36 14.34 4.75
N GLU A 189 -11.39 14.69 5.52
CA GLU A 189 -12.39 15.71 5.15
C GLU A 189 -11.76 17.05 4.74
N ILE A 190 -10.80 17.56 5.51
CA ILE A 190 -10.09 18.81 5.20
C ILE A 190 -9.36 18.76 3.84
N TRP A 191 -8.89 17.59 3.44
CA TRP A 191 -8.20 17.39 2.17
C TRP A 191 -9.18 17.30 1.01
N TRP A 192 -10.31 16.63 1.21
CA TRP A 192 -11.39 16.53 0.22
C TRP A 192 -12.02 17.90 -0.05
N ASP A 193 -12.21 18.71 0.98
CA ASP A 193 -12.70 20.08 0.85
C ASP A 193 -11.73 20.93 0.04
N GLN A 194 -10.43 20.86 0.32
CA GLN A 194 -9.43 21.57 -0.46
C GLN A 194 -9.38 21.09 -1.92
N PHE A 195 -9.56 19.79 -2.17
CA PHE A 195 -9.63 19.23 -3.52
C PHE A 195 -10.82 19.79 -4.30
N HIS A 196 -12.04 19.70 -3.74
CA HIS A 196 -13.25 20.19 -4.39
C HIS A 196 -13.22 21.69 -4.67
N HIS A 197 -12.62 22.47 -3.78
CA HIS A 197 -12.46 23.91 -3.94
C HIS A 197 -11.20 24.31 -4.74
N LYS A 198 -10.43 23.35 -5.26
CA LYS A 198 -9.19 23.57 -6.03
C LYS A 198 -8.16 24.44 -5.29
N LYS A 199 -8.01 24.21 -3.98
CA LYS A 199 -7.11 24.95 -3.08
C LYS A 199 -5.83 24.21 -2.73
N LEU A 200 -5.66 22.98 -3.23
CA LEU A 200 -4.46 22.18 -2.97
C LEU A 200 -3.23 22.82 -3.61
N LYS A 201 -2.19 23.04 -2.80
CA LYS A 201 -0.87 23.50 -3.27
C LYS A 201 -0.02 22.36 -3.81
N TYR A 202 -0.13 21.17 -3.21
CA TYR A 202 0.60 19.95 -3.53
C TYR A 202 -0.37 18.77 -3.52
N THR A 203 0.08 17.64 -4.06
CA THR A 203 -0.74 16.40 -4.06
C THR A 203 -1.00 15.93 -2.63
N ARG A 204 -2.24 15.51 -2.35
CA ARG A 204 -2.67 15.03 -1.03
C ARG A 204 -1.83 13.82 -0.60
N PRO A 205 -1.63 13.61 0.72
CA PRO A 205 -0.86 12.48 1.22
C PRO A 205 -1.68 11.18 1.20
N TYR A 206 -1.01 10.03 1.11
CA TYR A 206 -1.64 8.71 1.27
C TYR A 206 -1.69 8.30 2.75
N LEU A 207 -2.48 7.28 3.10
CA LEU A 207 -2.43 6.73 4.46
C LEU A 207 -1.16 5.93 4.69
N ILE A 208 -0.90 4.89 3.89
CA ILE A 208 0.34 4.13 3.95
C ILE A 208 0.98 4.05 2.57
N GLU A 209 2.27 4.36 2.50
CA GLU A 209 3.07 4.21 1.28
C GLU A 209 4.43 3.61 1.60
N ILE A 210 4.73 2.49 0.95
CA ILE A 210 6.01 1.79 1.09
C ILE A 210 6.64 1.69 -0.30
N MET A 211 7.78 2.37 -0.46
CA MET A 211 8.47 2.53 -1.74
C MET A 211 9.75 1.69 -1.81
N TYR A 212 10.10 1.14 -2.97
CA TYR A 212 11.41 0.49 -3.18
C TYR A 212 11.76 -0.57 -2.13
N SER A 213 10.79 -1.38 -1.72
CA SER A 213 10.93 -2.24 -0.54
C SER A 213 10.59 -3.70 -0.85
N ASP A 214 11.03 -4.60 0.01
CA ASP A 214 10.88 -6.04 -0.17
C ASP A 214 10.40 -6.73 1.11
N ASN A 215 9.60 -7.79 0.99
CA ASN A 215 9.00 -8.54 2.10
C ASN A 215 8.14 -7.63 3.00
N ILE A 216 6.96 -7.29 2.49
CA ILE A 216 6.02 -6.36 3.13
C ILE A 216 4.77 -7.12 3.53
N GLN A 217 4.32 -6.95 4.76
CA GLN A 217 3.02 -7.41 5.23
C GLN A 217 2.20 -6.24 5.76
N ILE A 218 0.97 -6.10 5.26
CA ILE A 218 -0.05 -5.20 5.82
C ILE A 218 -1.29 -6.04 6.12
N SER A 219 -1.66 -6.21 7.39
CA SER A 219 -2.74 -7.15 7.73
C SER A 219 -3.54 -6.80 8.96
N ASN A 220 -4.79 -7.30 9.05
CA ASN A 220 -5.60 -7.24 10.28
C ASN A 220 -5.76 -5.83 10.86
N LEU A 221 -6.11 -4.87 10.00
CA LEU A 221 -6.25 -3.44 10.32
C LEU A 221 -7.49 -2.85 9.66
N THR A 222 -7.99 -1.77 10.25
CA THR A 222 -9.03 -0.93 9.65
C THR A 222 -8.44 0.41 9.21
N PHE A 223 -8.65 0.79 7.95
CA PHE A 223 -8.27 2.08 7.39
C PHE A 223 -9.52 2.94 7.18
N LEU A 224 -9.51 4.18 7.70
CA LEU A 224 -10.63 5.10 7.60
C LEU A 224 -10.21 6.41 6.92
N ASN A 225 -11.10 6.98 6.12
CA ASN A 225 -11.08 8.38 5.71
C ASN A 225 -9.71 8.89 5.18
N ALA A 226 -9.06 8.12 4.30
CA ALA A 226 -7.80 8.56 3.71
C ALA A 226 -7.94 9.94 3.01
N PRO A 227 -6.92 10.83 3.11
CA PRO A 227 -6.92 12.09 2.35
C PRO A 227 -7.03 11.89 0.84
N THR A 228 -6.42 10.82 0.33
CA THR A 228 -6.59 10.27 -1.03
C THR A 228 -6.43 8.74 -0.96
N TRP A 229 -5.44 8.10 -1.61
CA TRP A 229 -5.29 6.64 -1.59
C TRP A 229 -4.99 6.08 -0.19
N ASN A 230 -5.52 4.89 0.10
CA ASN A 230 -5.34 4.25 1.41
C ASN A 230 -4.02 3.47 1.47
N VAL A 231 -3.87 2.39 0.69
CA VAL A 231 -2.70 1.49 0.77
C VAL A 231 -1.91 1.49 -0.54
N HIS A 232 -0.71 2.06 -0.53
CA HIS A 232 0.10 2.28 -1.74
C HIS A 232 1.50 1.65 -1.65
N PRO A 233 1.65 0.32 -1.81
CA PRO A 233 2.95 -0.26 -2.10
C PRO A 233 3.37 0.14 -3.53
N ILE A 234 4.60 0.64 -3.67
CA ILE A 234 5.11 1.09 -4.96
C ILE A 234 6.57 0.70 -5.18
N TYR A 235 6.93 0.28 -6.39
CA TYR A 235 8.29 -0.18 -6.75
C TYR A 235 8.81 -1.31 -5.85
N SER A 236 7.91 -2.15 -5.36
CA SER A 236 8.17 -3.07 -4.25
C SER A 236 7.86 -4.51 -4.63
N SER A 237 8.42 -5.46 -3.89
CA SER A 237 8.25 -6.89 -4.13
C SER A 237 7.92 -7.69 -2.89
N ASN A 238 7.34 -8.89 -3.10
CA ASN A 238 7.00 -9.84 -2.05
C ASN A 238 6.05 -9.21 -1.01
N ILE A 239 4.84 -8.89 -1.46
CA ILE A 239 3.88 -8.10 -0.69
C ILE A 239 2.67 -8.95 -0.33
N ILE A 240 2.30 -8.97 0.94
CA ILE A 240 1.07 -9.58 1.44
C ILE A 240 0.19 -8.49 2.04
N ILE A 241 -1.02 -8.37 1.53
CA ILE A 241 -2.08 -7.54 2.10
C ILE A 241 -3.25 -8.45 2.44
N GLN A 242 -3.56 -8.60 3.73
CA GLN A 242 -4.53 -9.62 4.17
C GLN A 242 -5.43 -9.18 5.31
N GLY A 243 -6.73 -9.46 5.23
CA GLY A 243 -7.62 -9.31 6.38
C GLY A 243 -7.86 -7.85 6.77
N ILE A 244 -7.76 -6.92 5.82
CA ILE A 244 -7.94 -5.49 6.10
C ILE A 244 -9.34 -5.01 5.71
N THR A 245 -9.80 -4.00 6.44
CA THR A 245 -11.04 -3.28 6.14
C THR A 245 -10.69 -1.84 5.76
N ILE A 246 -11.23 -1.35 4.65
CA ILE A 246 -11.04 0.04 4.21
C ILE A 246 -12.41 0.71 4.08
N LEU A 247 -12.61 1.83 4.77
CA LEU A 247 -13.87 2.58 4.72
C LEU A 247 -13.60 4.06 4.46
N ALA A 248 -14.10 4.55 3.34
CA ALA A 248 -14.20 5.98 3.04
C ALA A 248 -15.64 6.32 2.62
N PRO A 249 -16.13 7.54 2.89
CA PRO A 249 -17.42 7.99 2.37
C PRO A 249 -17.47 7.84 0.85
N ILE A 250 -18.55 7.30 0.28
CA ILE A 250 -18.64 7.05 -1.17
C ILE A 250 -18.50 8.28 -2.08
N LYS A 251 -18.46 9.51 -1.53
CA LYS A 251 -18.24 10.76 -2.26
C LYS A 251 -16.86 11.37 -1.99
N SER A 252 -15.97 10.71 -1.23
CA SER A 252 -14.61 11.21 -1.02
C SER A 252 -13.76 11.05 -2.28
N PRO A 253 -13.14 12.13 -2.79
CA PRO A 253 -12.43 12.09 -4.07
C PRO A 253 -11.14 11.28 -3.99
N ASN A 254 -10.96 10.35 -4.93
CA ASN A 254 -9.72 9.58 -5.13
C ASN A 254 -9.28 8.83 -3.88
N THR A 255 -10.24 8.16 -3.24
CA THR A 255 -10.00 7.36 -2.02
C THR A 255 -9.82 5.88 -2.32
N ASP A 256 -9.07 5.60 -3.39
CA ASP A 256 -8.72 4.24 -3.82
C ASP A 256 -8.31 3.37 -2.62
N GLY A 257 -8.74 2.12 -2.61
CA GLY A 257 -8.45 1.19 -1.52
C GLY A 257 -6.99 0.73 -1.53
N ILE A 258 -6.64 -0.18 -2.43
CA ILE A 258 -5.28 -0.72 -2.54
C ILE A 258 -4.71 -0.46 -3.93
N ASN A 259 -3.51 0.10 -3.96
CA ASN A 259 -2.85 0.57 -5.18
C ASN A 259 -1.50 -0.15 -5.34
N PRO A 260 -1.43 -1.40 -5.83
CA PRO A 260 -0.16 -1.98 -6.22
C PRO A 260 0.35 -1.26 -7.48
N ASP A 261 1.41 -0.46 -7.30
CA ASP A 261 2.01 0.33 -8.38
C ASP A 261 3.44 -0.13 -8.66
N SER A 262 3.69 -0.58 -9.88
CA SER A 262 5.00 -1.11 -10.28
C SER A 262 5.54 -2.20 -9.31
N CYS A 263 4.65 -3.08 -8.84
CA CYS A 263 4.94 -4.09 -7.82
C CYS A 263 5.09 -5.50 -8.40
N THR A 264 5.93 -6.35 -7.80
CA THR A 264 6.09 -7.75 -8.25
C THR A 264 5.82 -8.74 -7.12
N ASN A 265 5.13 -9.84 -7.44
CA ASN A 265 4.88 -10.94 -6.50
C ASN A 265 4.06 -10.47 -5.28
N THR A 266 2.80 -10.13 -5.54
CA THR A 266 1.89 -9.51 -4.57
C THR A 266 0.65 -10.37 -4.37
N ARG A 267 0.23 -10.54 -3.11
CA ARG A 267 -1.00 -11.23 -2.71
C ARG A 267 -1.90 -10.28 -1.93
N ILE A 268 -3.10 -10.04 -2.44
CA ILE A 268 -4.17 -9.29 -1.78
C ILE A 268 -5.32 -10.27 -1.51
N GLU A 269 -5.64 -10.52 -0.25
CA GLU A 269 -6.70 -11.48 0.09
C GLU A 269 -7.50 -11.13 1.34
N ASP A 270 -8.75 -11.59 1.41
CA ASP A 270 -9.62 -11.40 2.58
C ASP A 270 -9.84 -9.90 2.91
N VAL A 271 -10.24 -9.12 1.91
CA VAL A 271 -10.32 -7.66 2.01
C VAL A 271 -11.76 -7.17 1.83
N TYR A 272 -12.17 -6.22 2.67
CA TYR A 272 -13.44 -5.52 2.55
C TYR A 272 -13.21 -4.02 2.32
N ILE A 273 -13.78 -3.46 1.24
CA ILE A 273 -13.55 -2.07 0.84
C ILE A 273 -14.87 -1.35 0.55
N VAL A 274 -15.07 -0.21 1.21
CA VAL A 274 -16.00 0.84 0.79
C VAL A 274 -15.17 2.05 0.40
N SER A 275 -15.24 2.47 -0.86
CA SER A 275 -14.40 3.55 -1.39
C SER A 275 -15.23 4.57 -2.18
N GLY A 276 -14.75 5.81 -2.21
CA GLY A 276 -15.23 6.84 -3.13
C GLY A 276 -14.64 6.73 -4.54
N ASP A 277 -13.64 5.86 -4.75
CA ASP A 277 -13.02 5.56 -6.04
C ASP A 277 -12.76 4.05 -6.16
N ASP A 278 -11.77 3.60 -6.95
CA ASP A 278 -11.51 2.17 -7.19
C ASP A 278 -11.22 1.40 -5.88
N CYS A 279 -11.79 0.21 -5.70
CA CYS A 279 -11.47 -0.64 -4.54
C CYS A 279 -10.01 -1.14 -4.61
N ILE A 280 -9.61 -1.73 -5.74
CA ILE A 280 -8.21 -2.03 -6.04
C ILE A 280 -7.84 -1.35 -7.36
N ALA A 281 -6.78 -0.54 -7.36
CA ALA A 281 -6.27 0.16 -8.53
C ALA A 281 -4.84 -0.26 -8.86
N VAL A 282 -4.69 -1.19 -9.79
CA VAL A 282 -3.39 -1.69 -10.26
C VAL A 282 -2.77 -0.66 -11.21
N LYS A 283 -1.54 -0.24 -10.92
CA LYS A 283 -0.84 0.84 -11.64
C LYS A 283 0.60 0.47 -11.94
N SER A 284 1.27 1.27 -12.76
CA SER A 284 2.69 1.13 -13.10
C SER A 284 3.23 2.41 -13.76
N GLY A 285 2.99 3.58 -13.17
CA GLY A 285 3.45 4.86 -13.72
C GLY A 285 2.64 5.43 -14.90
N TRP A 286 2.95 6.67 -15.29
CA TRP A 286 2.13 7.52 -16.14
C TRP A 286 2.90 8.07 -17.35
N ASP A 287 2.41 7.74 -18.54
CA ASP A 287 2.90 8.16 -19.86
C ASP A 287 4.43 7.98 -20.01
N GLU A 288 5.13 8.96 -20.57
CA GLU A 288 6.57 8.92 -20.83
C GLU A 288 7.41 8.67 -19.57
N TYR A 289 6.93 9.10 -18.40
CA TYR A 289 7.59 8.86 -17.12
C TYR A 289 7.50 7.39 -16.71
N GLY A 290 6.31 6.80 -16.85
CA GLY A 290 6.11 5.37 -16.58
C GLY A 290 6.83 4.49 -17.60
N ILE A 291 6.83 4.87 -18.88
CA ILE A 291 7.58 4.19 -19.94
C ILE A 291 9.08 4.23 -19.64
N ALA A 292 9.62 5.41 -19.32
CA ALA A 292 11.05 5.57 -19.02
C ALA A 292 11.45 4.84 -17.73
N PHE A 293 10.56 4.79 -16.74
CA PHE A 293 10.80 4.07 -15.50
C PHE A 293 10.78 2.55 -15.70
N GLY A 294 9.91 2.04 -16.57
CA GLY A 294 10.00 0.68 -17.12
C GLY A 294 9.78 -0.45 -16.12
N MET A 295 9.08 -0.20 -15.01
CA MET A 295 8.74 -1.21 -14.00
C MET A 295 7.26 -1.58 -14.07
N PRO A 296 6.90 -2.81 -14.49
CA PRO A 296 5.52 -3.24 -14.50
C PRO A 296 5.02 -3.64 -13.11
N THR A 297 3.69 -3.61 -12.92
CA THR A 297 3.07 -4.46 -11.90
C THR A 297 2.85 -5.85 -12.48
N ARG A 298 3.36 -6.89 -11.80
CA ARG A 298 3.20 -8.27 -12.26
C ARG A 298 3.15 -9.32 -11.16
N GLN A 299 2.65 -10.51 -11.49
CA GLN A 299 2.50 -11.63 -10.54
C GLN A 299 1.65 -11.20 -9.35
N LEU A 300 0.42 -10.78 -9.63
CA LEU A 300 -0.51 -10.23 -8.67
C LEU A 300 -1.70 -11.17 -8.48
N VAL A 301 -1.91 -11.63 -7.25
CA VAL A 301 -3.10 -12.38 -6.84
C VAL A 301 -4.04 -11.47 -6.08
N ILE A 302 -5.32 -11.47 -6.46
CA ILE A 302 -6.41 -10.81 -5.74
C ILE A 302 -7.47 -11.87 -5.47
N ARG A 303 -7.82 -12.13 -4.21
CA ARG A 303 -8.90 -13.08 -3.93
C ARG A 303 -9.73 -12.79 -2.69
N ARG A 304 -10.98 -13.25 -2.69
CA ARG A 304 -11.92 -13.04 -1.56
C ARG A 304 -12.03 -11.55 -1.21
N LEU A 305 -12.32 -10.76 -2.24
CA LEU A 305 -12.52 -9.31 -2.16
C LEU A 305 -14.01 -9.00 -2.10
N THR A 306 -14.44 -8.20 -1.12
CA THR A 306 -15.74 -7.54 -1.14
C THR A 306 -15.56 -6.04 -1.39
N CYS A 307 -16.21 -5.51 -2.44
CA CYS A 307 -16.09 -4.11 -2.84
C CYS A 307 -17.44 -3.41 -2.97
N ILE A 308 -17.52 -2.19 -2.42
CA ILE A 308 -18.58 -1.22 -2.66
C ILE A 308 -17.95 0.09 -3.13
N SER A 309 -18.10 0.41 -4.42
CA SER A 309 -17.63 1.67 -5.02
C SER A 309 -18.63 2.20 -6.07
N PRO A 310 -19.65 2.95 -5.64
CA PRO A 310 -20.77 3.33 -6.51
C PRO A 310 -20.40 4.18 -7.73
N TYR A 311 -19.20 4.77 -7.74
CA TYR A 311 -18.73 5.68 -8.77
C TYR A 311 -17.43 5.21 -9.46
N SER A 312 -16.96 3.99 -9.18
CA SER A 312 -15.72 3.47 -9.77
C SER A 312 -15.69 1.93 -9.87
N ALA A 313 -14.49 1.32 -9.93
CA ALA A 313 -14.35 -0.12 -10.20
C ALA A 313 -14.09 -0.97 -8.94
N ALA A 314 -14.47 -2.24 -9.01
CA ALA A 314 -14.01 -3.24 -8.04
C ALA A 314 -12.52 -3.51 -8.19
N ILE A 315 -12.06 -3.71 -9.42
CA ILE A 315 -10.65 -3.80 -9.76
C ILE A 315 -10.41 -2.94 -11.00
N ALA A 316 -9.62 -1.89 -10.87
CA ALA A 316 -9.15 -1.09 -11.98
C ALA A 316 -7.73 -1.49 -12.38
N LEU A 317 -7.52 -1.68 -13.68
CA LEU A 317 -6.22 -1.80 -14.30
C LEU A 317 -5.93 -0.48 -15.03
N GLY A 318 -5.07 0.34 -14.45
CA GLY A 318 -4.76 1.70 -14.89
C GLY A 318 -5.53 2.81 -14.14
N SER A 319 -5.58 4.05 -14.64
CA SER A 319 -5.11 4.44 -15.98
C SER A 319 -3.61 4.59 -16.12
N GLU A 320 -2.90 4.76 -15.02
CA GLU A 320 -1.45 4.90 -14.98
C GLU A 320 -0.82 3.51 -15.11
N MET A 321 -0.70 2.99 -16.34
CA MET A 321 -0.26 1.62 -16.65
C MET A 321 0.96 1.57 -17.60
N SER A 322 1.73 2.65 -17.65
CA SER A 322 2.72 2.89 -18.71
C SER A 322 3.99 2.04 -18.63
N GLY A 323 4.36 1.59 -17.42
CA GLY A 323 5.39 0.57 -17.18
C GLY A 323 4.92 -0.86 -17.45
N GLY A 324 3.61 -1.08 -17.61
CA GLY A 324 2.98 -2.38 -17.88
C GLY A 324 2.26 -3.01 -16.69
N ILE A 325 1.18 -3.74 -16.96
CA ILE A 325 0.47 -4.59 -16.01
C ILE A 325 0.38 -6.00 -16.62
N GLN A 326 0.85 -7.02 -15.91
CA GLN A 326 0.89 -8.39 -16.42
C GLN A 326 0.63 -9.46 -15.37
N ASP A 327 0.03 -10.60 -15.73
CA ASP A 327 -0.15 -11.76 -14.83
C ASP A 327 -0.88 -11.36 -13.55
N VAL A 328 -2.11 -10.88 -13.75
CA VAL A 328 -3.05 -10.54 -12.68
C VAL A 328 -4.10 -11.65 -12.60
N ARG A 329 -4.16 -12.32 -11.45
CA ARG A 329 -5.05 -13.44 -11.16
C ARG A 329 -6.06 -13.00 -10.11
N ALA A 330 -7.29 -12.76 -10.52
CA ALA A 330 -8.38 -12.34 -9.64
C ALA A 330 -9.42 -13.47 -9.49
N GLU A 331 -9.73 -13.87 -8.27
CA GLU A 331 -10.77 -14.88 -8.02
C GLU A 331 -11.62 -14.60 -6.78
N ASP A 332 -12.83 -15.14 -6.74
CA ASP A 332 -13.77 -14.98 -5.62
C ASP A 332 -14.02 -13.50 -5.26
N ILE A 333 -14.52 -12.74 -6.23
CA ILE A 333 -14.78 -11.30 -6.11
C ILE A 333 -16.28 -11.04 -5.93
N VAL A 334 -16.64 -10.31 -4.88
CA VAL A 334 -17.99 -9.81 -4.64
C VAL A 334 -17.99 -8.29 -4.80
N ALA A 335 -18.78 -7.77 -5.74
CA ALA A 335 -18.96 -6.33 -5.91
C ALA A 335 -20.44 -5.97 -5.74
N ILE A 336 -20.74 -5.04 -4.84
CA ILE A 336 -22.10 -4.65 -4.48
C ILE A 336 -22.26 -3.15 -4.69
N ASN A 337 -23.26 -2.75 -5.48
CA ASN A 337 -23.53 -1.35 -5.80
C ASN A 337 -22.26 -0.62 -6.26
N THR A 338 -21.52 -1.26 -7.17
CA THR A 338 -20.26 -0.75 -7.71
C THR A 338 -20.46 -0.34 -9.17
N GLU A 339 -19.77 0.71 -9.65
CA GLU A 339 -20.00 1.18 -11.03
C GLU A 339 -19.59 0.13 -12.06
N SER A 340 -18.46 -0.56 -11.83
CA SER A 340 -17.95 -1.61 -12.72
C SER A 340 -17.23 -2.72 -11.97
N GLY A 341 -17.22 -3.93 -12.53
CA GLY A 341 -16.45 -5.07 -12.00
C GLY A 341 -14.95 -4.86 -12.20
N VAL A 342 -14.35 -5.64 -13.09
CA VAL A 342 -12.97 -5.38 -13.55
C VAL A 342 -13.01 -4.35 -14.68
N ARG A 343 -12.23 -3.28 -14.53
CA ARG A 343 -12.20 -2.13 -15.44
C ARG A 343 -10.80 -1.89 -15.98
N ILE A 344 -10.66 -1.82 -17.30
CA ILE A 344 -9.40 -1.43 -17.96
C ILE A 344 -9.51 0.02 -18.42
N LYS A 345 -8.55 0.85 -18.01
CA LYS A 345 -8.50 2.28 -18.32
C LYS A 345 -7.16 2.58 -18.99
N THR A 346 -7.17 3.08 -20.21
CA THR A 346 -5.94 3.55 -20.88
C THR A 346 -6.26 4.62 -21.93
N ALA A 347 -5.22 5.18 -22.55
CA ALA A 347 -5.31 6.17 -23.62
C ALA A 347 -4.07 6.10 -24.53
N VAL A 348 -4.20 6.58 -25.76
CA VAL A 348 -3.05 6.98 -26.59
C VAL A 348 -2.14 7.87 -25.76
N GLY A 349 -0.83 7.61 -25.75
CA GLY A 349 0.13 8.31 -24.88
C GLY A 349 0.63 7.47 -23.71
N ARG A 350 -0.19 6.51 -23.25
CA ARG A 350 0.19 5.64 -22.14
C ARG A 350 1.33 4.69 -22.51
N GLY A 351 1.36 4.20 -23.74
CA GLY A 351 2.23 3.08 -24.12
C GLY A 351 2.04 1.87 -23.19
N GLY A 352 3.11 1.10 -22.98
CA GLY A 352 3.09 -0.05 -22.08
C GLY A 352 2.07 -1.11 -22.52
N PHE A 353 1.56 -1.88 -21.54
CA PHE A 353 0.63 -2.96 -21.81
C PHE A 353 -0.26 -3.28 -20.60
N VAL A 354 -1.43 -3.86 -20.87
CA VAL A 354 -2.21 -4.64 -19.88
C VAL A 354 -2.45 -6.00 -20.51
N LYS A 355 -1.82 -7.04 -19.97
CA LYS A 355 -1.90 -8.38 -20.56
C LYS A 355 -1.89 -9.51 -19.56
N ASP A 356 -2.31 -10.70 -19.98
CA ASP A 356 -2.34 -11.89 -19.12
C ASP A 356 -3.17 -11.62 -17.85
N ILE A 357 -4.41 -11.16 -18.06
CA ILE A 357 -5.37 -10.89 -16.99
C ILE A 357 -6.34 -12.06 -16.91
N HIS A 358 -6.44 -12.65 -15.74
CA HIS A 358 -7.24 -13.85 -15.49
C HIS A 358 -8.21 -13.60 -14.35
N VAL A 359 -9.51 -13.66 -14.64
CA VAL A 359 -10.57 -13.41 -13.68
C VAL A 359 -11.49 -14.62 -13.63
N LYS A 360 -11.72 -15.18 -12.44
CA LYS A 360 -12.57 -16.36 -12.23
C LYS A 360 -13.45 -16.22 -11.00
N GLY A 361 -14.76 -16.43 -11.11
CA GLY A 361 -15.63 -16.42 -9.94
C GLY A 361 -15.92 -14.99 -9.47
N MET A 362 -16.79 -14.28 -10.20
CA MET A 362 -17.30 -12.98 -9.77
C MET A 362 -18.79 -13.04 -9.49
N ASN A 363 -19.21 -12.45 -8.37
CA ASN A 363 -20.60 -12.18 -8.05
C ASN A 363 -20.81 -10.65 -7.99
N LEU A 364 -21.58 -10.13 -8.93
CA LEU A 364 -21.78 -8.70 -9.11
C LEU A 364 -23.24 -8.33 -8.84
N GLN A 365 -23.49 -7.32 -8.02
CA GLN A 365 -24.85 -6.94 -7.64
C GLN A 365 -25.07 -5.44 -7.79
N THR A 366 -26.17 -5.05 -8.46
CA THR A 366 -26.57 -3.65 -8.67
C THR A 366 -25.47 -2.85 -9.38
N MET A 367 -25.06 -3.32 -10.55
CA MET A 367 -23.96 -2.73 -11.31
C MET A 367 -24.45 -1.72 -12.34
N LYS A 368 -23.64 -0.69 -12.62
CA LYS A 368 -23.85 0.11 -13.84
C LYS A 368 -23.34 -0.64 -15.07
N TRP A 369 -22.12 -1.17 -14.99
CA TRP A 369 -21.47 -2.00 -16.01
C TRP A 369 -20.97 -3.30 -15.37
N ALA A 370 -21.21 -4.47 -15.98
CA ALA A 370 -20.51 -5.68 -15.50
C ALA A 370 -19.04 -5.63 -15.94
N PHE A 371 -18.80 -5.31 -17.22
CA PHE A 371 -17.47 -5.17 -17.80
C PHE A 371 -17.26 -3.78 -18.43
N TRP A 372 -16.12 -3.15 -18.17
CA TRP A 372 -15.80 -1.86 -18.77
C TRP A 372 -14.34 -1.75 -19.19
N MET A 373 -14.09 -1.49 -20.46
CA MET A 373 -12.78 -1.14 -20.99
C MET A 373 -12.88 0.16 -21.77
N THR A 374 -11.87 1.03 -21.65
CA THR A 374 -11.78 2.25 -22.45
C THR A 374 -10.34 2.56 -22.83
N GLY A 375 -10.12 2.77 -24.14
CA GLY A 375 -8.89 3.30 -24.72
C GLY A 375 -8.86 4.83 -24.86
N ASN A 376 -9.82 5.54 -24.26
CA ASN A 376 -9.93 7.01 -24.37
C ASN A 376 -9.98 7.70 -22.99
N TYR A 377 -9.11 7.26 -22.06
CA TYR A 377 -8.98 7.87 -20.74
C TYR A 377 -8.01 9.07 -20.77
N GLY A 378 -8.45 10.17 -21.40
CA GLY A 378 -7.60 11.29 -21.86
C GLY A 378 -6.93 12.21 -20.82
N SER A 379 -6.56 11.70 -19.65
CA SER A 379 -5.74 12.44 -18.67
C SER A 379 -4.25 12.21 -18.95
N HIS A 380 -3.43 13.24 -19.08
CA HIS A 380 -1.97 13.15 -19.26
C HIS A 380 -1.25 14.01 -18.19
N PRO A 381 0.00 13.69 -17.78
CA PRO A 381 0.69 14.45 -16.76
C PRO A 381 0.99 15.87 -17.25
N ASP A 382 1.34 16.02 -18.52
CA ASP A 382 1.63 17.28 -19.17
C ASP A 382 1.46 17.16 -20.69
N PRO A 383 1.67 18.22 -21.47
CA PRO A 383 1.50 18.19 -22.93
C PRO A 383 2.58 17.43 -23.72
N GLY A 384 3.63 16.90 -23.06
CA GLY A 384 4.79 16.24 -23.67
C GLY A 384 4.63 14.75 -23.97
N TRP A 385 3.48 14.15 -23.64
CA TRP A 385 3.17 12.75 -23.91
C TRP A 385 3.33 12.37 -25.38
N ASP A 386 3.78 11.14 -25.65
CA ASP A 386 4.03 10.67 -27.01
C ASP A 386 2.75 10.16 -27.69
N PRO A 387 2.20 10.84 -28.73
CA PRO A 387 1.00 10.38 -29.42
C PRO A 387 1.18 9.08 -30.19
N LYS A 388 2.40 8.56 -30.31
CA LYS A 388 2.70 7.26 -30.91
C LYS A 388 2.81 6.14 -29.88
N ALA A 389 2.78 6.45 -28.59
CA ALA A 389 2.80 5.47 -27.52
C ALA A 389 1.41 4.85 -27.34
N ILE A 390 1.11 3.84 -28.16
CA ILE A 390 -0.14 3.08 -28.10
C ILE A 390 -0.01 1.92 -27.10
N PRO A 391 -0.93 1.77 -26.14
CA PRO A 391 -0.94 0.65 -25.19
C PRO A 391 -1.36 -0.67 -25.86
N GLU A 392 -0.67 -1.77 -25.54
CA GLU A 392 -1.09 -3.12 -25.91
C GLU A 392 -2.06 -3.69 -24.86
N ILE A 393 -3.31 -3.95 -25.23
CA ILE A 393 -4.30 -4.60 -24.35
C ILE A 393 -4.68 -5.95 -24.96
N THR A 394 -4.23 -7.03 -24.33
CA THR A 394 -4.43 -8.39 -24.86
C THR A 394 -4.54 -9.46 -23.77
N ARG A 395 -5.11 -10.62 -24.11
CA ARG A 395 -5.23 -11.81 -23.24
C ARG A 395 -5.95 -11.48 -21.93
N ILE A 396 -7.18 -10.99 -22.09
CA ILE A 396 -8.07 -10.61 -20.99
C ILE A 396 -9.14 -11.68 -20.83
N ASN A 397 -9.08 -12.44 -19.74
CA ASN A 397 -9.91 -13.63 -19.52
C ASN A 397 -10.89 -13.42 -18.38
N TYR A 398 -12.16 -13.70 -18.65
CA TYR A 398 -13.24 -13.76 -17.66
C TYR A 398 -13.89 -15.13 -17.68
N ARG A 399 -14.06 -15.70 -16.50
CA ARG A 399 -14.70 -17.00 -16.32
C ARG A 399 -15.59 -17.00 -15.09
N ASP A 400 -16.72 -17.72 -15.17
CA ASP A 400 -17.60 -17.96 -14.02
C ASP A 400 -18.06 -16.64 -13.37
N VAL A 401 -18.76 -15.80 -14.15
CA VAL A 401 -19.28 -14.49 -13.70
C VAL A 401 -20.79 -14.52 -13.62
N VAL A 402 -21.34 -14.21 -12.45
CA VAL A 402 -22.77 -14.02 -12.24
C VAL A 402 -22.99 -12.57 -11.83
N ALA A 403 -23.90 -11.89 -12.52
CA ALA A 403 -24.20 -10.49 -12.27
C ALA A 403 -25.71 -10.27 -12.23
N ASP A 404 -26.20 -9.61 -11.19
CA ASP A 404 -27.62 -9.29 -11.01
C ASP A 404 -27.87 -7.78 -10.92
N ASP A 405 -29.04 -7.36 -11.40
CA ASP A 405 -29.48 -5.96 -11.40
C ASP A 405 -28.48 -5.03 -12.14
N VAL A 406 -28.06 -5.44 -13.33
CA VAL A 406 -27.08 -4.69 -14.13
C VAL A 406 -27.76 -3.72 -15.09
N LYS A 407 -27.33 -2.45 -15.14
CA LYS A 407 -27.92 -1.46 -16.06
C LYS A 407 -27.47 -1.65 -17.52
N MET A 408 -26.20 -2.00 -17.72
CA MET A 408 -25.57 -2.26 -19.01
C MET A 408 -24.57 -3.42 -18.86
N ALA A 409 -24.64 -4.43 -19.71
CA ALA A 409 -23.78 -5.62 -19.61
C ALA A 409 -22.31 -5.24 -19.78
N ALA A 410 -21.96 -4.53 -20.86
CA ALA A 410 -20.58 -4.08 -21.05
C ALA A 410 -20.44 -2.82 -21.91
N ARG A 411 -19.32 -2.13 -21.68
CA ARG A 411 -18.76 -1.12 -22.59
C ARG A 411 -17.31 -1.46 -22.85
N LEU A 412 -17.01 -1.94 -24.05
CA LEU A 412 -15.68 -2.39 -24.45
C LEU A 412 -15.22 -1.54 -25.63
N GLU A 413 -14.42 -0.52 -25.34
CA GLU A 413 -13.96 0.43 -26.34
C GLU A 413 -12.43 0.41 -26.38
N GLY A 414 -11.85 -0.14 -27.46
CA GLY A 414 -10.43 -0.08 -27.73
C GLY A 414 -9.99 1.27 -28.29
N ILE A 415 -8.86 1.28 -28.99
CA ILE A 415 -8.34 2.46 -29.68
C ILE A 415 -8.56 2.26 -31.19
N SER A 416 -9.07 3.29 -31.87
CA SER A 416 -9.31 3.23 -33.31
C SER A 416 -8.02 2.89 -34.07
N GLY A 417 -8.02 1.74 -34.75
CA GLY A 417 -6.86 1.21 -35.49
C GLY A 417 -5.96 0.27 -34.68
N ASP A 418 -6.11 0.24 -33.35
CA ASP A 418 -5.33 -0.55 -32.39
C ASP A 418 -6.28 -1.25 -31.41
N PRO A 419 -6.99 -2.30 -31.87
CA PRO A 419 -8.05 -2.91 -31.09
C PRO A 419 -7.52 -3.64 -29.85
N PHE A 420 -8.34 -3.74 -28.81
CA PHE A 420 -8.04 -4.63 -27.68
C PHE A 420 -8.36 -6.07 -28.09
N THR A 421 -7.41 -6.97 -27.95
CA THR A 421 -7.47 -8.31 -28.57
C THR A 421 -7.44 -9.44 -27.55
N GLU A 422 -7.69 -10.67 -28.03
CA GLU A 422 -7.65 -11.89 -27.22
C GLU A 422 -8.49 -11.78 -25.93
N ILE A 423 -9.65 -11.10 -26.01
CA ILE A 423 -10.63 -11.07 -24.94
C ILE A 423 -11.36 -12.42 -24.93
N CYS A 424 -11.41 -13.10 -23.79
CA CYS A 424 -12.14 -14.35 -23.63
C CYS A 424 -13.15 -14.21 -22.50
N MET A 425 -14.42 -14.54 -22.76
CA MET A 425 -15.47 -14.60 -21.73
C MET A 425 -16.14 -15.97 -21.76
N SER A 426 -16.17 -16.68 -20.63
CA SER A 426 -16.83 -18.00 -20.55
C SER A 426 -17.68 -18.15 -19.30
N ASN A 427 -18.84 -18.80 -19.42
CA ASN A 427 -19.78 -19.01 -18.32
C ASN A 427 -20.13 -17.70 -17.59
N VAL A 428 -20.81 -16.80 -18.31
CA VAL A 428 -21.20 -15.48 -17.82
C VAL A 428 -22.70 -15.33 -17.90
N THR A 429 -23.34 -15.00 -16.77
CA THR A 429 -24.78 -14.76 -16.71
C THR A 429 -25.04 -13.38 -16.11
N ILE A 430 -25.75 -12.52 -16.83
CA ILE A 430 -26.05 -11.15 -16.42
C ILE A 430 -27.57 -10.95 -16.44
N SER A 431 -28.17 -10.88 -15.25
CA SER A 431 -29.56 -10.46 -15.07
C SER A 431 -29.66 -8.94 -15.16
N MET A 432 -30.38 -8.45 -16.16
CA MET A 432 -30.51 -7.01 -16.43
C MET A 432 -31.51 -6.34 -15.48
N ALA A 433 -31.19 -5.12 -15.03
CA ALA A 433 -32.07 -4.29 -14.20
C ALA A 433 -33.39 -3.94 -14.90
N GLN A 434 -34.46 -3.66 -14.13
CA GLN A 434 -35.78 -3.32 -14.69
C GLN A 434 -35.74 -2.11 -15.64
N LYS A 435 -34.86 -1.14 -15.39
CA LYS A 435 -34.64 0.07 -16.22
C LYS A 435 -33.33 0.00 -17.01
N ALA A 436 -32.89 -1.20 -17.39
CA ALA A 436 -31.69 -1.41 -18.19
C ALA A 436 -31.78 -0.78 -19.59
N LYS A 437 -30.62 -0.58 -20.23
CA LYS A 437 -30.56 -0.13 -21.62
C LYS A 437 -31.04 -1.24 -22.56
N LYS A 438 -31.76 -0.86 -23.62
CA LYS A 438 -32.24 -1.79 -24.67
C LYS A 438 -31.11 -2.52 -25.39
N VAL A 439 -29.98 -1.84 -25.57
CA VAL A 439 -28.75 -2.40 -26.12
C VAL A 439 -27.75 -2.48 -24.96
N PRO A 440 -27.58 -3.66 -24.34
CA PRO A 440 -26.79 -3.78 -23.12
C PRO A 440 -25.28 -3.89 -23.37
N TRP A 441 -24.87 -4.16 -24.62
CA TRP A 441 -23.48 -4.29 -25.04
C TRP A 441 -23.08 -3.16 -25.99
N THR A 442 -22.01 -2.45 -25.66
CA THR A 442 -21.33 -1.52 -26.57
C THR A 442 -19.91 -2.03 -26.81
N CYS A 443 -19.57 -2.33 -28.06
CA CYS A 443 -18.24 -2.80 -28.44
C CYS A 443 -17.71 -2.02 -29.64
N THR A 444 -16.47 -1.57 -29.58
CA THR A 444 -15.79 -0.86 -30.67
C THR A 444 -14.30 -1.08 -30.56
N ASP A 445 -13.63 -1.40 -31.67
CA ASP A 445 -12.18 -1.69 -31.70
C ASP A 445 -11.75 -2.74 -30.67
N ILE A 446 -12.49 -3.85 -30.61
CA ILE A 446 -12.15 -4.99 -29.77
C ILE A 446 -12.28 -6.29 -30.56
N GLN A 447 -11.59 -7.34 -30.13
CA GLN A 447 -11.67 -8.67 -30.70
C GLN A 447 -11.55 -9.73 -29.60
N GLY A 448 -12.38 -10.75 -29.69
CA GLY A 448 -12.35 -11.85 -28.74
C GLY A 448 -13.30 -12.97 -29.06
N ILE A 449 -13.46 -13.86 -28.09
CA ILE A 449 -14.30 -15.05 -28.15
C ILE A 449 -15.13 -15.20 -26.89
N THR A 450 -16.30 -15.82 -27.02
CA THR A 450 -17.20 -16.12 -25.90
C THR A 450 -17.64 -17.58 -25.90
N SER A 451 -18.10 -18.08 -24.75
CA SER A 451 -18.84 -19.35 -24.64
C SER A 451 -19.77 -19.32 -23.43
N GLY A 452 -21.06 -19.54 -23.64
CA GLY A 452 -22.05 -19.52 -22.55
C GLY A 452 -22.15 -18.15 -21.87
N VAL A 453 -22.32 -17.10 -22.67
CA VAL A 453 -22.48 -15.72 -22.18
C VAL A 453 -23.90 -15.24 -22.47
N GLU A 454 -24.63 -14.85 -21.43
CA GLU A 454 -25.99 -14.32 -21.53
C GLU A 454 -26.11 -12.98 -20.77
N PRO A 455 -26.68 -11.92 -21.37
CA PRO A 455 -27.29 -11.83 -22.71
C PRO A 455 -26.24 -11.84 -23.82
N GLN A 456 -26.66 -12.20 -25.05
CA GLN A 456 -25.78 -12.36 -26.20
C GLN A 456 -24.86 -11.12 -26.40
N PRO A 457 -23.52 -11.33 -26.43
CA PRO A 457 -22.55 -10.28 -26.68
C PRO A 457 -22.59 -9.70 -28.11
N CYS A 458 -21.78 -8.66 -28.31
CA CYS A 458 -21.52 -8.08 -29.64
C CYS A 458 -20.80 -9.07 -30.57
N SER A 459 -20.96 -8.90 -31.90
CA SER A 459 -20.36 -9.78 -32.92
C SER A 459 -18.83 -9.81 -32.94
N LEU A 460 -18.19 -8.80 -32.34
CA LEU A 460 -16.73 -8.73 -32.15
C LEU A 460 -16.21 -9.74 -31.11
N LEU A 461 -17.11 -10.36 -30.35
CA LEU A 461 -16.83 -11.42 -29.39
C LEU A 461 -17.52 -12.72 -29.84
N ALA A 462 -16.91 -13.44 -30.78
CA ALA A 462 -17.54 -14.58 -31.44
C ALA A 462 -17.82 -15.73 -30.47
N ASP A 463 -19.09 -16.18 -30.40
CA ASP A 463 -19.47 -17.35 -29.61
C ASP A 463 -18.91 -18.63 -30.25
N GLN A 464 -18.15 -19.39 -29.47
CA GLN A 464 -17.52 -20.65 -29.88
C GLN A 464 -18.39 -21.87 -29.56
N GLY A 465 -19.58 -21.67 -28.98
CA GLY A 465 -20.45 -22.76 -28.54
C GLY A 465 -20.00 -23.40 -27.23
N PRO A 466 -20.72 -24.44 -26.76
CA PRO A 466 -20.45 -25.06 -25.46
C PRO A 466 -19.12 -25.81 -25.44
N GLY A 467 -18.40 -25.76 -24.31
CA GLY A 467 -17.18 -26.55 -24.06
C GLY A 467 -15.86 -25.79 -24.20
N MET A 468 -15.86 -24.58 -24.75
CA MET A 468 -14.70 -23.67 -24.65
C MET A 468 -14.69 -23.01 -23.26
N ALA A 469 -13.55 -23.05 -22.57
CA ALA A 469 -13.36 -22.34 -21.31
C ALA A 469 -12.19 -21.37 -21.42
N CYS A 470 -12.40 -20.13 -20.95
CA CYS A 470 -11.30 -19.19 -20.77
C CYS A 470 -10.40 -19.72 -19.64
N VAL A 471 -9.11 -19.83 -19.94
CA VAL A 471 -8.17 -20.51 -19.05
C VAL A 471 -7.83 -19.61 -17.87
N PHE A 472 -7.98 -20.16 -16.68
CA PHE A 472 -7.42 -19.59 -15.45
C PHE A 472 -6.16 -20.40 -15.10
N PRO A 473 -5.00 -19.76 -14.88
CA PRO A 473 -3.75 -20.43 -14.55
C PRO A 473 -3.91 -21.39 -13.37
N GLN A 474 -3.29 -22.58 -13.45
CA GLN A 474 -3.35 -23.60 -12.40
C GLN A 474 -2.07 -23.68 -11.58
N ASP A 475 -0.99 -23.06 -12.07
CA ASP A 475 0.23 -22.86 -11.30
C ASP A 475 -0.02 -21.86 -10.16
N THR A 476 0.81 -21.96 -9.13
CA THR A 476 0.74 -21.11 -7.94
C THR A 476 1.91 -20.13 -7.96
N LEU A 477 1.63 -18.84 -7.76
CA LEU A 477 2.68 -17.83 -7.65
C LEU A 477 3.45 -17.97 -6.33
N ASP A 478 4.72 -17.57 -6.31
CA ASP A 478 5.58 -17.80 -5.13
C ASP A 478 5.07 -17.08 -3.87
N ILE A 479 4.45 -15.90 -4.01
CA ILE A 479 3.83 -15.19 -2.89
C ILE A 479 2.69 -15.96 -2.21
N GLU A 480 2.02 -16.87 -2.93
CA GLU A 480 0.96 -17.70 -2.35
C GLU A 480 1.51 -18.81 -1.46
N LYS A 481 2.79 -19.16 -1.61
CA LYS A 481 3.50 -20.17 -0.80
C LYS A 481 4.07 -19.59 0.48
N VAL A 482 4.02 -18.27 0.67
CA VAL A 482 4.50 -17.62 1.89
C VAL A 482 3.53 -17.92 3.03
N GLU A 483 4.03 -18.64 4.02
CA GLU A 483 3.35 -18.94 5.28
C GLU A 483 3.73 -17.91 6.35
N MET A 484 2.74 -17.40 7.07
CA MET A 484 2.97 -16.54 8.22
C MET A 484 3.28 -17.38 9.46
N GLN A 485 4.21 -16.91 10.28
CA GLN A 485 4.56 -17.46 11.56
C GLN A 485 3.59 -16.95 12.63
N LYS A 486 3.34 -17.77 13.67
CA LYS A 486 2.68 -17.30 14.89
C LYS A 486 3.70 -16.59 15.78
N CYS A 487 3.50 -15.31 15.99
CA CYS A 487 4.35 -14.46 16.81
C CYS A 487 3.62 -14.06 18.10
N THR A 488 4.38 -13.80 19.16
CA THR A 488 3.85 -13.41 20.47
C THR A 488 4.42 -12.07 20.90
N TYR A 489 3.58 -11.20 21.46
CA TYR A 489 4.04 -10.02 22.18
C TYR A 489 3.77 -10.19 23.68
N PRO A 490 4.78 -10.04 24.54
CA PRO A 490 4.57 -10.03 25.98
C PRO A 490 3.98 -8.68 26.41
N ILE A 491 2.76 -8.68 26.93
CA ILE A 491 2.19 -7.48 27.55
C ILE A 491 3.01 -7.20 28.82
N GLY A 492 3.78 -6.11 28.81
CA GLY A 492 4.47 -5.63 30.00
C GLY A 492 3.48 -5.08 31.03
N ASN A 493 3.70 -5.37 32.31
CA ASN A 493 2.96 -4.79 33.44
C ASN A 493 3.22 -3.29 33.61
#